data_AF-A0A6V8F344-F1
#
_entry.id   AF-A0A6V8F344-F1
#
_cell.length_a   1.000
_cell.length_b   1.000
_cell.length_c   1.000
_cell.angle_alpha   90.00
_cell.angle_beta   90.00
_cell.angle_gamma   90.00
#
_symmetry.space_group_name_H-M   'P 1'
#
loop_
_entity.id
_entity.type
_entity.pdbx_description
1 polymer ?
#
loop_
_entity_poly.entity_id
_entity_poly.type
_entity_poly.pdbx_seq_one_letter_code
_entity_poly.pdbx_strand_id
1 'polypeptide(L)'
;MLLEITVAIIFAKIFSTLFEKIKQPGVLGEIIAGVILGPCCIGLLSGSSFTFMNTSLFQFKLDLTSPEFKEIAFIGVVFLLFIVGLETNLSDLKKTRKAGLGVGIFGIIIPFIFGCIIGQLFHLTLIQSMAIGTIFLATSTTIAIRILSDMDLLSSRVGLTLRTALVVNDVLAMVFFALVFGVGNSFVLLLQISLFFLLTIIIGFLLVRYSLKRETKRHTPIIVLTSGLGICFLFAAFAENMGLTAIIGAFIAGIFIKKTPQAGVLAEYIKTIGYAFFVPLFFVWVGASFDFLSLFQSNQISSLLIFCAAFIIFAMLGNFLGSFIGARVSGLKSKESISIGIGMMPVMGVALIIVSTGIDRKIFGDPGGILANQIRTATLFLIFTSCFLTPLLLKRSMGSPLLKKIGKTKTKLSSYHHPHCSECFTALRLDPATNKWYCDTCRGYMELHKKTPSYALNGRGKTDKYIKYVIGAGTILLCGYVIQGSATMSFFEKISALIGIFLGTTLAFLTIRFLFSNQKTVN
;
A
#
# COMPACT_ATOMS: atom_id res chain seq x y z
N MET A 1 -15.41 10.94 16.39
CA MET A 1 -13.99 10.52 16.30
C MET A 1 -13.69 9.08 16.73
N LEU A 2 -13.68 8.69 18.02
CA LEU A 2 -13.28 7.32 18.41
C LEU A 2 -14.15 6.22 17.77
N LEU A 3 -15.46 6.47 17.66
CA LEU A 3 -16.39 5.60 16.93
C LEU A 3 -16.00 5.48 15.44
N GLU A 4 -15.72 6.61 14.78
CA GLU A 4 -15.31 6.65 13.36
C GLU A 4 -14.03 5.86 13.14
N ILE A 5 -13.02 6.02 13.99
CA ILE A 5 -11.76 5.27 13.95
C ILE A 5 -12.04 3.76 14.10
N THR A 6 -12.89 3.40 15.07
CA THR A 6 -13.24 2.00 15.34
C THR A 6 -13.93 1.36 14.13
N VAL A 7 -14.95 2.04 13.58
CA VAL A 7 -15.70 1.58 12.41
C VAL A 7 -14.79 1.52 11.18
N ALA A 8 -13.97 2.54 10.95
CA ALA A 8 -13.02 2.59 9.85
C ALA A 8 -12.04 1.40 9.87
N ILE A 9 -11.44 1.08 11.02
CA ILE A 9 -10.49 -0.04 11.14
C ILE A 9 -11.19 -1.38 10.95
N ILE A 10 -12.37 -1.58 11.56
CA ILE A 10 -13.11 -2.84 11.43
C ILE A 10 -13.46 -3.09 9.96
N PHE A 11 -14.06 -2.10 9.29
CA PHE A 11 -14.43 -2.24 7.88
C PHE A 11 -13.18 -2.39 7.00
N ALA A 12 -12.15 -1.57 7.21
CA ALA A 12 -10.89 -1.70 6.47
C ALA A 12 -10.34 -3.12 6.56
N LYS A 13 -10.32 -3.74 7.75
CA LYS A 13 -9.78 -5.10 7.92
C LYS A 13 -10.66 -6.17 7.29
N ILE A 14 -11.99 -6.05 7.40
CA ILE A 14 -12.94 -6.97 6.75
C ILE A 14 -12.75 -6.94 5.24
N PHE A 15 -12.79 -5.75 4.64
CA PHE A 15 -12.69 -5.60 3.19
C PHE A 15 -11.28 -5.90 2.67
N SER A 16 -10.23 -5.51 3.39
CA SER A 16 -8.84 -5.85 3.05
C SER A 16 -8.65 -7.37 2.99
N THR A 17 -9.14 -8.10 4.01
CA THR A 17 -9.09 -9.57 4.03
C THR A 17 -9.93 -10.20 2.91
N LEU A 18 -11.10 -9.63 2.59
CA LEU A 18 -11.94 -10.10 1.49
C LEU A 18 -11.24 -9.94 0.14
N PHE A 19 -10.57 -8.81 -0.08
CA PHE A 19 -9.80 -8.54 -1.29
C PHE A 19 -8.56 -9.45 -1.40
N GLU A 20 -7.88 -9.71 -0.29
CA GLU A 20 -6.77 -10.66 -0.27
C GLU A 20 -7.21 -12.08 -0.62
N LYS A 21 -8.41 -12.51 -0.19
CA LYS A 21 -8.99 -13.83 -0.56
C LYS A 21 -9.24 -13.98 -2.05
N ILE A 22 -9.67 -12.91 -2.73
CA ILE A 22 -9.83 -12.90 -4.19
C ILE A 22 -8.51 -12.63 -4.93
N LYS A 23 -7.36 -12.70 -4.24
CA LYS A 23 -6.01 -12.46 -4.77
C LYS A 23 -5.81 -11.03 -5.31
N GLN A 24 -6.55 -10.08 -4.76
CA GLN A 24 -6.37 -8.66 -5.01
C GLN A 24 -5.61 -7.98 -3.87
N PRO A 25 -4.98 -6.81 -4.09
CA PRO A 25 -4.31 -6.06 -3.03
C PRO A 25 -5.31 -5.60 -1.95
N GLY A 26 -5.00 -5.84 -0.67
CA GLY A 26 -5.87 -5.49 0.46
C GLY A 26 -6.23 -4.00 0.55
N VAL A 27 -5.31 -3.12 0.11
CA VAL A 27 -5.51 -1.67 0.01
C VAL A 27 -6.76 -1.29 -0.80
N LEU A 28 -7.11 -2.06 -1.85
CA LEU A 28 -8.35 -1.82 -2.61
C LEU A 28 -9.60 -2.04 -1.73
N GLY A 29 -9.55 -3.04 -0.85
CA GLY A 29 -10.60 -3.29 0.12
C GLY A 29 -10.71 -2.16 1.15
N GLU A 30 -9.59 -1.59 1.60
CA GLU A 30 -9.58 -0.45 2.53
C GLU A 30 -10.20 0.81 1.89
N ILE A 31 -9.93 1.06 0.61
CA ILE A 31 -10.56 2.15 -0.14
C ILE A 31 -12.07 1.91 -0.29
N ILE A 32 -12.49 0.67 -0.62
CA ILE A 32 -13.92 0.31 -0.72
C ILE A 32 -14.63 0.45 0.62
N ALA A 33 -13.99 0.06 1.73
CA ALA A 33 -14.50 0.30 3.07
C ALA A 33 -14.79 1.79 3.29
N GLY A 34 -13.87 2.67 2.86
CA GLY A 34 -14.09 4.11 2.85
C GLY A 34 -15.27 4.54 1.99
N VAL A 35 -15.39 4.05 0.76
CA VAL A 35 -16.53 4.39 -0.13
C VAL A 35 -17.86 3.98 0.49
N ILE A 36 -17.93 2.80 1.12
CA ILE A 36 -19.14 2.28 1.76
C ILE A 36 -19.49 3.05 3.03
N LEU A 37 -18.48 3.44 3.81
CA LEU A 37 -18.68 4.23 5.01
C LEU A 37 -18.87 5.73 4.72
N GLY A 38 -18.48 6.16 3.53
CA GLY A 38 -18.60 7.53 3.06
C GLY A 38 -20.05 7.98 2.88
N PRO A 39 -20.24 9.26 2.50
CA PRO A 39 -21.54 9.90 2.43
C PRO A 39 -22.51 9.22 1.44
N CYS A 40 -22.00 8.45 0.48
CA CYS A 40 -22.83 7.80 -0.55
C CYS A 40 -23.58 6.54 -0.09
N CYS A 41 -23.21 5.95 1.05
CA CYS A 41 -23.75 4.67 1.48
C CYS A 41 -24.17 4.74 2.96
N ILE A 42 -23.35 4.21 3.89
CA ILE A 42 -23.68 4.21 5.31
C ILE A 42 -23.63 5.63 5.89
N GLY A 43 -22.76 6.50 5.35
CA GLY A 43 -22.72 7.92 5.71
C GLY A 43 -23.99 8.69 5.34
N LEU A 44 -24.85 8.17 4.45
CA LEU A 44 -26.16 8.76 4.17
C LEU A 44 -27.12 8.68 5.38
N LEU A 45 -26.88 7.71 6.27
CA LEU A 45 -27.58 7.57 7.55
C LEU A 45 -26.99 8.49 8.63
N SER A 46 -25.86 9.16 8.37
CA SER A 46 -25.30 10.13 9.31
C SER A 46 -26.26 11.32 9.46
N GLY A 47 -26.66 11.62 10.68
CA GLY A 47 -27.71 12.61 10.96
C GLY A 47 -29.13 12.03 11.11
N SER A 48 -29.33 10.74 10.87
CA SER A 48 -30.56 10.07 11.31
C SER A 48 -30.59 10.02 12.84
N SER A 49 -31.60 10.65 13.42
CA SER A 49 -31.85 10.64 14.86
C SER A 49 -32.87 9.55 15.15
N PHE A 50 -32.55 8.65 16.08
CA PHE A 50 -33.56 7.74 16.60
C PHE A 50 -34.33 8.49 17.70
N THR A 51 -35.51 8.98 17.34
CA THR A 51 -36.42 9.68 18.26
C THR A 51 -37.36 8.67 18.92
N PHE A 52 -37.36 8.64 20.25
CA PHE A 52 -38.34 7.91 21.06
C PHE A 52 -39.00 8.91 22.01
N MET A 53 -40.33 8.96 22.02
CA MET A 53 -41.13 9.92 22.80
C MET A 53 -40.64 11.38 22.73
N ASN A 54 -40.40 11.92 21.52
CA ASN A 54 -39.90 13.28 21.28
C ASN A 54 -38.53 13.61 21.91
N THR A 55 -37.79 12.61 22.38
CA THR A 55 -36.40 12.74 22.82
C THR A 55 -35.46 12.01 21.87
N SER A 56 -34.44 12.70 21.38
CA SER A 56 -33.36 12.12 20.58
C SER A 56 -32.46 11.26 21.48
N LEU A 57 -32.63 9.94 21.45
CA LEU A 57 -31.88 9.01 22.32
C LEU A 57 -30.44 8.79 21.85
N PHE A 58 -30.21 8.78 20.54
CA PHE A 58 -28.89 8.60 19.95
C PHE A 58 -28.80 9.32 18.61
N GLN A 59 -27.77 10.15 18.43
CA GLN A 59 -27.46 10.79 17.15
C GLN A 59 -26.26 10.06 16.54
N PHE A 60 -26.50 9.22 15.54
CA PHE A 60 -25.43 8.58 14.79
C PHE A 60 -24.80 9.61 13.85
N LYS A 61 -23.71 10.24 14.31
CA LYS A 61 -22.88 11.11 13.47
C LYS A 61 -21.60 10.36 13.12
N LEU A 62 -21.51 9.92 11.87
CA LEU A 62 -20.32 9.28 11.30
C LEU A 62 -19.79 10.22 10.21
N ASP A 63 -18.77 11.00 10.53
CA ASP A 63 -18.13 11.91 9.59
C ASP A 63 -16.64 11.58 9.44
N LEU A 64 -16.36 10.68 8.49
CA LEU A 64 -15.01 10.29 8.12
C LEU A 64 -14.29 11.35 7.29
N THR A 65 -14.93 12.48 6.98
CA THR A 65 -14.33 13.62 6.25
C THR A 65 -14.04 14.82 7.14
N SER A 66 -14.33 14.69 8.45
CA SER A 66 -14.03 15.70 9.46
C SER A 66 -12.53 16.07 9.49
N PRO A 67 -12.19 17.34 9.80
CA PRO A 67 -10.81 17.80 9.81
C PRO A 67 -9.93 17.00 10.80
N GLU A 68 -10.48 16.60 11.94
CA GLU A 68 -9.76 15.82 12.95
C GLU A 68 -9.43 14.41 12.43
N PHE A 69 -10.36 13.76 11.74
CA PHE A 69 -10.10 12.45 11.13
C PHE A 69 -9.09 12.56 10.01
N LYS A 70 -9.15 13.63 9.21
CA LYS A 70 -8.20 13.92 8.14
C LYS A 70 -6.76 14.04 8.66
N GLU A 71 -6.54 14.70 9.80
CA GLU A 71 -5.20 14.82 10.39
C GLU A 71 -4.63 13.46 10.82
N ILE A 72 -5.44 12.58 11.41
CA ILE A 72 -5.01 11.22 11.78
C ILE A 72 -4.73 10.38 10.53
N ALA A 73 -5.59 10.47 9.52
CA ALA A 73 -5.39 9.84 8.22
C ALA A 73 -4.11 10.34 7.53
N PHE A 74 -3.77 11.63 7.67
CA PHE A 74 -2.55 12.20 7.13
C PHE A 74 -1.30 11.58 7.77
N ILE A 75 -1.29 11.28 9.07
CA ILE A 75 -0.18 10.53 9.69
C ILE A 75 0.00 9.15 9.02
N GLY A 76 -1.09 8.51 8.61
CA GLY A 76 -1.06 7.27 7.83
C GLY A 76 -0.33 7.40 6.51
N VAL A 77 -0.52 8.51 5.81
CA VAL A 77 0.18 8.78 4.55
C VAL A 77 1.67 9.04 4.77
N VAL A 78 2.02 9.76 5.83
CA VAL A 78 3.42 9.99 6.24
C VAL A 78 4.11 8.66 6.54
N PHE A 79 3.45 7.78 7.28
CA PHE A 79 3.99 6.45 7.62
C PHE A 79 4.14 5.58 6.38
N LEU A 80 3.16 5.60 5.48
CA LEU A 80 3.21 4.86 4.23
C LEU A 80 4.46 5.25 3.42
N LEU A 81 4.71 6.55 3.23
CA LEU A 81 5.85 7.00 2.43
C LEU A 81 7.18 6.82 3.15
N PHE A 82 7.19 6.88 4.47
CA PHE A 82 8.37 6.53 5.24
C PHE A 82 8.74 5.04 5.08
N ILE A 83 7.75 4.13 5.14
CA ILE A 83 7.94 2.70 4.86
C ILE A 83 8.48 2.50 3.45
N VAL A 84 7.90 3.17 2.44
CA VAL A 84 8.38 3.09 1.05
C VAL A 84 9.86 3.50 0.98
N GLY A 85 10.24 4.63 1.58
CA GLY A 85 11.64 5.07 1.64
C GLY A 85 12.57 4.08 2.34
N LEU A 86 12.13 3.43 3.42
CA LEU A 86 12.87 2.37 4.13
C LEU A 86 13.02 1.08 3.29
N GLU A 87 12.15 0.86 2.31
CA GLU A 87 12.22 -0.27 1.40
C GLU A 87 13.06 0.04 0.15
N THR A 88 13.16 1.30 -0.25
CA THR A 88 13.91 1.76 -1.42
C THR A 88 15.41 1.48 -1.27
N ASN A 89 15.90 0.44 -1.95
CA ASN A 89 17.33 0.10 -1.94
C ASN A 89 18.06 0.65 -3.17
N LEU A 90 18.79 1.75 -2.99
CA LEU A 90 19.61 2.37 -4.03
C LEU A 90 20.76 1.47 -4.54
N SER A 91 21.13 0.43 -3.79
CA SER A 91 22.18 -0.52 -4.22
C SER A 91 21.72 -1.47 -5.33
N ASP A 92 20.40 -1.66 -5.49
CA ASP A 92 19.82 -2.52 -6.52
C ASP A 92 20.15 -2.02 -7.94
N LEU A 93 20.49 -0.73 -8.08
CA LEU A 93 20.83 -0.05 -9.34
C LEU A 93 22.08 -0.62 -10.05
N LYS A 94 22.92 -1.41 -9.37
CA LYS A 94 24.25 -1.78 -9.91
C LYS A 94 24.24 -2.87 -10.97
N LYS A 95 23.31 -3.85 -10.92
CA LYS A 95 23.33 -5.03 -11.82
C LYS A 95 22.63 -4.80 -13.17
N THR A 96 21.59 -3.96 -13.21
CA THR A 96 20.80 -3.65 -14.43
C THR A 96 20.76 -2.15 -14.71
N ARG A 97 21.85 -1.43 -14.39
CA ARG A 97 21.92 0.05 -14.44
C ARG A 97 21.36 0.65 -15.72
N LYS A 98 21.84 0.22 -16.89
CA LYS A 98 21.45 0.84 -18.17
C LYS A 98 19.96 0.62 -18.48
N ALA A 99 19.49 -0.60 -18.31
CA ALA A 99 18.09 -0.96 -18.59
C ALA A 99 17.11 -0.38 -17.57
N GLY A 100 17.41 -0.50 -16.27
CA GLY A 100 16.57 0.06 -15.22
C GLY A 100 16.47 1.58 -15.30
N LEU A 101 17.58 2.28 -15.57
CA LEU A 101 17.57 3.73 -15.76
C LEU A 101 16.79 4.14 -17.01
N GLY A 102 17.00 3.46 -18.14
CA GLY A 102 16.25 3.75 -19.37
C GLY A 102 14.75 3.58 -19.15
N VAL A 103 14.32 2.46 -18.56
CA VAL A 103 12.90 2.25 -18.24
C VAL A 103 12.38 3.31 -17.26
N GLY A 104 13.13 3.63 -16.20
CA GLY A 104 12.70 4.63 -15.22
C GLY A 104 12.58 6.05 -15.80
N ILE A 105 13.50 6.47 -16.67
CA ILE A 105 13.47 7.81 -17.27
C ILE A 105 12.31 7.93 -18.27
N PHE A 106 12.20 6.99 -19.23
CA PHE A 106 11.11 7.02 -20.20
C PHE A 106 9.75 6.73 -19.56
N GLY A 107 9.73 5.90 -18.51
CA GLY A 107 8.57 5.63 -17.66
C GLY A 107 8.13 6.82 -16.82
N ILE A 108 8.88 7.92 -16.78
CA ILE A 108 8.45 9.19 -16.19
C ILE A 108 8.05 10.19 -17.28
N ILE A 109 8.92 10.41 -18.26
CA ILE A 109 8.74 11.45 -19.28
C ILE A 109 7.47 11.19 -20.10
N ILE A 110 7.26 9.96 -20.57
CA ILE A 110 6.15 9.66 -21.48
C ILE A 110 4.79 9.71 -20.75
N PRO A 111 4.60 9.08 -19.57
CA PRO A 111 3.34 9.22 -18.84
C PRO A 111 3.06 10.66 -18.42
N PHE A 112 4.07 11.43 -18.03
CA PHE A 112 3.92 12.85 -17.70
C PHE A 112 3.35 13.63 -18.89
N ILE A 113 3.95 13.46 -20.08
CA ILE A 113 3.48 14.10 -21.31
C ILE A 113 2.05 13.68 -21.64
N PHE A 114 1.71 12.39 -21.51
CA PHE A 114 0.35 11.90 -21.73
C PHE A 114 -0.66 12.54 -20.76
N GLY A 115 -0.28 12.73 -19.50
CA GLY A 115 -1.10 13.43 -18.52
C GLY A 115 -1.27 14.92 -18.84
N CYS A 116 -0.22 15.57 -19.33
CA CYS A 116 -0.32 16.95 -19.84
C CYS A 116 -1.23 17.06 -21.07
N ILE A 117 -1.10 16.12 -22.02
CA ILE A 117 -1.94 16.06 -23.23
C ILE A 117 -3.40 15.94 -22.83
N ILE A 118 -3.75 15.02 -21.93
CA ILE A 118 -5.15 14.87 -21.52
C ILE A 118 -5.66 16.10 -20.78
N GLY A 119 -4.84 16.73 -19.93
CA GLY A 119 -5.23 17.98 -19.30
C GLY A 119 -5.57 19.06 -20.32
N GLN A 120 -4.73 19.22 -21.36
CA GLN A 120 -4.98 20.20 -22.43
C GLN A 120 -6.19 19.83 -23.30
N LEU A 121 -6.40 18.54 -23.60
CA LEU A 121 -7.57 18.06 -24.37
C LEU A 121 -8.90 18.39 -23.69
N PHE A 122 -8.91 18.44 -22.36
CA PHE A 122 -10.08 18.82 -21.56
C PHE A 122 -10.03 20.28 -21.07
N HIS A 123 -9.25 21.13 -21.74
CA HIS A 123 -9.14 22.57 -21.48
C HIS A 123 -8.74 22.94 -20.04
N LEU A 124 -7.98 22.08 -19.37
CA LEU A 124 -7.44 22.37 -18.05
C LEU A 124 -6.25 23.33 -18.16
N THR A 125 -6.03 24.09 -17.09
CA THR A 125 -4.86 24.95 -17.00
C THR A 125 -3.57 24.14 -17.08
N LEU A 126 -2.46 24.81 -17.42
CA LEU A 126 -1.16 24.16 -17.53
C LEU A 126 -0.77 23.44 -16.23
N ILE A 127 -0.99 24.08 -15.07
CA ILE A 127 -0.65 23.50 -13.77
C ILE A 127 -1.52 22.29 -13.41
N GLN A 128 -2.81 22.32 -13.75
CA GLN A 128 -3.71 21.16 -13.61
C GLN A 128 -3.28 20.01 -14.53
N SER A 129 -2.85 20.32 -15.75
CA SER A 129 -2.36 19.35 -16.72
C SER A 129 -1.07 18.68 -16.23
N MET A 130 -0.12 19.45 -15.68
CA MET A 130 1.10 18.92 -15.05
C MET A 130 0.78 18.09 -13.79
N ALA A 131 -0.24 18.49 -13.03
CA ALA A 131 -0.69 17.73 -11.86
C ALA A 131 -1.26 16.37 -12.28
N ILE A 132 -2.04 16.30 -13.36
CA ILE A 132 -2.47 15.01 -13.96
C ILE A 132 -1.28 14.20 -14.47
N GLY A 133 -0.32 14.86 -15.15
CA GLY A 133 0.96 14.25 -15.53
C GLY A 133 1.65 13.58 -14.36
N THR A 134 1.64 14.23 -13.19
CA THR A 134 2.26 13.72 -11.96
C THR A 134 1.49 12.53 -11.37
N ILE A 135 0.16 12.54 -11.44
CA ILE A 135 -0.68 11.39 -11.03
C ILE A 135 -0.28 10.14 -11.83
N PHE A 136 0.01 10.28 -13.12
CA PHE A 136 0.37 9.15 -13.98
C PHE A 136 1.74 8.53 -13.65
N LEU A 137 2.59 9.21 -12.87
CA LEU A 137 3.91 8.72 -12.45
C LEU A 137 3.86 7.78 -11.24
N ALA A 138 2.70 7.70 -10.57
CA ALA A 138 2.52 7.01 -9.30
C ALA A 138 2.36 5.48 -9.44
N THR A 139 3.32 4.86 -10.12
CA THR A 139 3.39 3.41 -10.35
C THR A 139 3.62 2.65 -9.04
N SER A 140 2.93 1.51 -8.89
CA SER A 140 2.97 0.69 -7.68
C SER A 140 4.08 -0.36 -7.72
N THR A 141 5.13 -0.10 -6.96
CA THR A 141 6.24 -1.05 -6.71
C THR A 141 5.74 -2.37 -6.10
N THR A 142 4.82 -2.30 -5.14
CA THR A 142 4.33 -3.47 -4.40
C THR A 142 3.59 -4.47 -5.29
N ILE A 143 2.70 -4.00 -6.17
CA ILE A 143 1.91 -4.89 -7.05
C ILE A 143 2.82 -5.58 -8.05
N ALA A 144 3.68 -4.82 -8.72
CA ALA A 144 4.61 -5.34 -9.71
C ALA A 144 5.53 -6.43 -9.13
N ILE A 145 6.14 -6.16 -7.97
CA ILE A 145 7.01 -7.12 -7.27
C ILE A 145 6.22 -8.35 -6.82
N ARG A 146 5.02 -8.18 -6.26
CA ARG A 146 4.18 -9.30 -5.82
C ARG A 146 3.81 -10.22 -6.97
N ILE A 147 3.38 -9.67 -8.12
CA ILE A 147 3.04 -10.49 -9.29
C ILE A 147 4.26 -11.29 -9.75
N LEU A 148 5.45 -10.66 -9.82
CA LEU A 148 6.68 -11.34 -10.20
C LEU A 148 7.11 -12.40 -9.18
N SER A 149 6.90 -12.15 -7.89
CA SER A 149 7.14 -13.11 -6.83
C SER A 149 6.24 -14.32 -6.96
N ASP A 150 4.95 -14.11 -7.20
CA ASP A 150 3.96 -15.18 -7.41
C ASP A 150 4.26 -16.05 -8.64
N MET A 151 5.09 -15.56 -9.58
CA MET A 151 5.54 -16.28 -10.76
C MET A 151 6.97 -16.83 -10.64
N ASP A 152 7.64 -16.64 -9.50
CA ASP A 152 9.06 -16.98 -9.30
C ASP A 152 10.02 -16.31 -10.32
N LEU A 153 9.67 -15.12 -10.81
CA LEU A 153 10.42 -14.38 -11.84
C LEU A 153 11.18 -13.15 -11.30
N LEU A 154 11.23 -12.96 -9.97
CA LEU A 154 11.93 -11.83 -9.35
C LEU A 154 13.43 -11.75 -9.69
N SER A 155 14.09 -12.90 -9.79
CA SER A 155 15.52 -13.02 -10.12
C SER A 155 15.80 -13.01 -11.63
N SER A 156 14.76 -12.99 -12.46
CA SER A 156 14.90 -12.92 -13.92
C SER A 156 15.45 -11.55 -14.35
N ARG A 157 15.97 -11.46 -15.59
CA ARG A 157 16.42 -10.19 -16.17
C ARG A 157 15.29 -9.14 -16.20
N VAL A 158 14.06 -9.57 -16.50
CA VAL A 158 12.87 -8.72 -16.46
C VAL A 158 12.60 -8.25 -15.03
N GLY A 159 12.66 -9.15 -14.04
CA GLY A 159 12.43 -8.80 -12.64
C GLY A 159 13.45 -7.86 -12.02
N LEU A 160 14.73 -8.08 -12.30
CA LEU A 160 15.79 -7.16 -11.88
C LEU A 160 15.66 -5.79 -12.55
N THR A 161 15.33 -5.75 -13.84
CA THR A 161 15.10 -4.50 -14.57
C THR A 161 13.88 -3.76 -14.03
N LEU A 162 12.78 -4.46 -13.78
CA LEU A 162 11.56 -3.88 -13.21
C LEU A 162 11.81 -3.31 -11.81
N ARG A 163 12.47 -4.09 -10.94
CA ARG A 163 12.83 -3.65 -9.58
C ARG A 163 13.70 -2.41 -9.59
N THR A 164 14.69 -2.34 -10.49
CA THR A 164 15.55 -1.15 -10.61
C THR A 164 14.81 0.04 -11.20
N ALA A 165 13.95 -0.17 -12.20
CA ALA A 165 13.13 0.89 -12.78
C ALA A 165 12.15 1.48 -11.75
N LEU A 166 11.51 0.64 -10.93
CA LEU A 166 10.59 1.07 -9.86
C LEU A 166 11.26 1.98 -8.84
N VAL A 167 12.47 1.62 -8.39
CA VAL A 167 13.25 2.47 -7.46
C VAL A 167 13.57 3.82 -8.09
N VAL A 168 13.94 3.85 -9.37
CA VAL A 168 14.20 5.10 -10.10
C VAL A 168 12.92 5.91 -10.26
N ASN A 169 11.81 5.25 -10.59
CA ASN A 169 10.49 5.85 -10.73
C ASN A 169 10.04 6.52 -9.42
N ASP A 170 10.12 5.82 -8.28
CA ASP A 170 9.70 6.35 -6.98
C ASP A 170 10.48 7.63 -6.60
N VAL A 171 11.80 7.66 -6.88
CA VAL A 171 12.62 8.85 -6.63
C VAL A 171 12.28 9.98 -7.60
N LEU A 172 12.20 9.71 -8.90
CA LEU A 172 11.92 10.74 -9.90
C LEU A 172 10.49 11.29 -9.79
N ALA A 173 9.49 10.44 -9.54
CA ALA A 173 8.11 10.84 -9.33
C ALA A 173 7.99 11.82 -8.15
N MET A 174 8.74 11.60 -7.07
CA MET A 174 8.78 12.54 -5.95
C MET A 174 9.43 13.88 -6.29
N VAL A 175 10.42 13.91 -7.19
CA VAL A 175 10.98 15.18 -7.70
C VAL A 175 9.94 15.94 -8.53
N PHE A 176 9.24 15.26 -9.43
CA PHE A 176 8.15 15.88 -10.20
C PHE A 176 7.01 16.36 -9.30
N PHE A 177 6.66 15.58 -8.29
CA PHE A 177 5.69 15.96 -7.28
C PHE A 177 6.12 17.22 -6.50
N ALA A 178 7.38 17.33 -6.09
CA ALA A 178 7.90 18.56 -5.49
C ALA A 178 7.77 19.78 -6.43
N LEU A 179 8.12 19.60 -7.71
CA LEU A 179 8.13 20.67 -8.71
C LEU A 179 6.73 21.19 -9.04
N VAL A 180 5.75 20.28 -9.18
CA VAL A 180 4.39 20.65 -9.58
C VAL A 180 3.58 21.18 -8.40
N PHE A 181 3.76 20.60 -7.22
CA PHE A 181 2.94 20.94 -6.07
C PHE A 181 3.57 22.01 -5.18
N GLY A 182 4.88 22.26 -5.23
CA GLY A 182 5.59 23.23 -4.38
C GLY A 182 4.98 24.64 -4.39
N VAL A 183 5.12 25.37 -3.28
CA VAL A 183 4.59 26.74 -3.12
C VAL A 183 5.70 27.78 -3.31
N GLY A 184 5.50 28.77 -4.18
CA GLY A 184 6.40 29.93 -4.33
C GLY A 184 6.69 30.32 -5.78
N ASN A 185 7.37 31.45 -5.99
CA ASN A 185 7.87 31.86 -7.31
C ASN A 185 8.84 30.80 -7.86
N SER A 186 8.82 30.53 -9.17
CA SER A 186 9.59 29.43 -9.79
C SER A 186 11.08 29.44 -9.41
N PHE A 187 11.70 30.61 -9.28
CA PHE A 187 13.10 30.73 -8.85
C PHE A 187 13.31 30.45 -7.36
N VAL A 188 12.42 30.96 -6.50
CA VAL A 188 12.45 30.72 -5.05
C VAL A 188 12.18 29.26 -4.73
N LEU A 189 11.25 28.63 -5.46
CA LEU A 189 10.90 27.23 -5.33
C LEU A 189 12.04 26.30 -5.78
N LEU A 190 12.71 26.61 -6.88
CA LEU A 190 13.93 25.89 -7.30
C LEU A 190 15.04 26.01 -6.26
N LEU A 191 15.23 27.20 -5.68
CA LEU A 191 16.22 27.43 -4.63
C LEU A 191 15.84 26.66 -3.35
N GLN A 192 14.59 26.71 -2.91
CA GLN A 192 14.07 25.97 -1.75
C GLN A 192 14.20 24.47 -1.94
N ILE A 193 13.87 23.94 -3.13
CA ILE A 193 14.05 22.52 -3.47
C ILE A 193 15.52 22.14 -3.41
N SER A 194 16.40 22.92 -4.07
CA SER A 194 17.84 22.66 -4.09
C SER A 194 18.43 22.68 -2.68
N LEU A 195 18.06 23.69 -1.88
CA LEU A 195 18.51 23.86 -0.50
C LEU A 195 17.96 22.75 0.41
N PHE A 196 16.70 22.36 0.25
CA PHE A 196 16.09 21.24 0.97
C PHE A 196 16.82 19.93 0.66
N PHE A 197 17.06 19.60 -0.60
CA PHE A 197 17.82 18.41 -0.98
C PHE A 197 19.27 18.47 -0.49
N LEU A 198 19.93 19.63 -0.57
CA LEU A 198 21.29 19.81 -0.06
C LEU A 198 21.36 19.56 1.45
N LEU A 199 20.50 20.21 2.23
CA LEU A 199 20.47 20.07 3.69
C LEU A 199 20.06 18.68 4.13
N THR A 200 19.04 18.07 3.50
CA THR A 200 18.64 16.69 3.81
C THR A 200 19.74 15.70 3.47
N ILE A 201 20.52 15.90 2.40
CA ILE A 201 21.71 15.09 2.10
C ILE A 201 22.79 15.25 3.17
N ILE A 202 23.08 16.48 3.61
CA ILE A 202 24.08 16.74 4.65
C ILE A 202 23.65 16.09 5.98
N ILE A 203 22.42 16.36 6.43
CA ILE A 203 21.86 15.81 7.67
C ILE A 203 21.78 14.28 7.59
N GLY A 204 21.26 13.75 6.48
CA GLY A 204 21.15 12.32 6.24
C GLY A 204 22.50 11.61 6.24
N PHE A 205 23.53 12.20 5.61
CA PHE A 205 24.89 11.66 5.65
C PHE A 205 25.49 11.70 7.06
N LEU A 206 25.29 12.78 7.80
CA LEU A 206 25.74 12.91 9.18
C LEU A 206 25.09 11.85 10.09
N LEU A 207 23.78 11.65 9.95
CA LEU A 207 23.01 10.63 10.67
C LEU A 207 23.53 9.21 10.38
N VAL A 208 23.73 8.88 9.09
CA VAL A 208 24.25 7.58 8.67
C VAL A 208 25.66 7.36 9.21
N ARG A 209 26.55 8.36 9.13
CA ARG A 209 27.93 8.27 9.62
C ARG A 209 28.00 8.14 11.15
N TYR A 210 27.14 8.86 11.87
CA TYR A 210 27.06 8.78 13.33
C TYR A 210 26.56 7.40 13.77
N SER A 211 25.53 6.86 13.10
CA SER A 211 24.98 5.54 13.39
C SER A 211 25.97 4.41 13.12
N LEU A 212 26.70 4.44 12.00
CA LEU A 212 27.69 3.42 11.64
C LEU A 212 28.91 3.40 12.57
N LYS A 213 29.29 4.53 13.17
CA LYS A 213 30.42 4.60 14.12
C LYS A 213 30.08 4.04 15.51
N ARG A 214 28.80 3.96 15.86
CA ARG A 214 28.35 3.53 17.18
C ARG A 214 27.81 2.11 17.04
N GLU A 215 28.70 1.13 17.12
CA GLU A 215 28.44 -0.31 17.31
C GLU A 215 27.59 -0.49 18.58
N THR A 216 26.30 -0.20 18.47
CA THR A 216 25.37 -0.24 19.59
C THR A 216 24.91 -1.68 19.74
N LYS A 217 25.72 -2.48 20.43
CA LYS A 217 25.40 -3.84 20.91
C LYS A 217 24.15 -3.92 21.80
N ARG A 218 23.43 -2.80 22.02
CA ARG A 218 22.15 -2.74 22.71
C ARG A 218 21.08 -2.24 21.75
N HIS A 219 20.50 -3.16 20.97
CA HIS A 219 19.24 -2.93 20.29
C HIS A 219 18.13 -2.87 21.35
N THR A 220 17.87 -1.70 21.93
CA THR A 220 16.61 -1.51 22.64
C THR A 220 15.57 -1.14 21.58
N PRO A 221 14.61 -2.02 21.25
CA PRO A 221 13.69 -1.81 20.14
C PRO A 221 12.94 -0.47 20.20
N ILE A 222 12.58 -0.06 21.42
CA ILE A 222 11.87 1.18 21.69
C ILE A 222 12.68 2.42 21.27
N ILE A 223 14.00 2.41 21.44
CA ILE A 223 14.88 3.54 21.11
C ILE A 223 15.02 3.66 19.60
N VAL A 224 15.15 2.54 18.90
CA VAL A 224 15.22 2.51 17.43
C VAL A 224 13.92 3.05 16.83
N LEU A 225 12.78 2.60 17.33
CA LEU A 225 11.47 3.07 16.88
C LEU A 225 11.25 4.57 17.14
N THR A 226 11.46 5.02 18.37
CA THR A 226 11.23 6.43 18.75
C THR A 226 12.19 7.38 18.04
N SER A 227 13.47 7.03 17.90
CA SER A 227 14.43 7.85 17.12
C SER A 227 14.10 7.85 15.63
N GLY A 228 13.69 6.71 15.06
CA GLY A 228 13.28 6.62 13.66
C GLY A 228 12.05 7.47 13.35
N LEU A 229 11.04 7.44 14.22
CA LEU A 229 9.86 8.30 14.11
C LEU A 229 10.20 9.78 14.31
N GLY A 230 11.06 10.10 15.28
CA GLY A 230 11.55 11.46 15.49
C GLY A 230 12.24 12.04 14.26
N ILE A 231 13.11 11.26 13.60
CA ILE A 231 13.76 11.66 12.35
C ILE A 231 12.74 11.81 11.22
N CYS A 232 11.80 10.88 11.09
CA CYS A 232 10.74 10.95 10.08
C CYS A 232 9.93 12.25 10.19
N PHE A 233 9.43 12.57 11.38
CA PHE A 233 8.63 13.78 11.59
C PHE A 233 9.46 15.06 11.48
N LEU A 234 10.73 15.04 11.91
CA LEU A 234 11.62 16.19 11.76
C LEU A 234 11.85 16.51 10.28
N PHE A 235 12.12 15.52 9.44
CA PHE A 235 12.26 15.72 8.00
C PHE A 235 10.95 16.14 7.34
N ALA A 236 9.82 15.58 7.78
CA ALA A 236 8.50 15.94 7.29
C ALA A 236 8.17 17.42 7.60
N ALA A 237 8.37 17.86 8.84
CA ALA A 237 8.20 19.26 9.24
C ALA A 237 9.17 20.19 8.51
N PHE A 238 10.42 19.76 8.30
CA PHE A 238 11.39 20.53 7.53
C PHE A 238 10.97 20.71 6.07
N ALA A 239 10.41 19.67 5.44
CA ALA A 239 9.90 19.76 4.07
C ALA A 239 8.73 20.76 3.97
N GLU A 240 7.80 20.71 4.92
CA GLU A 240 6.64 21.60 4.96
C GLU A 240 7.06 23.08 5.12
N ASN A 241 8.00 23.37 6.02
CA ASN A 241 8.56 24.71 6.21
C ASN A 241 9.29 25.25 4.98
N MET A 242 9.78 24.38 4.10
CA MET A 242 10.44 24.73 2.84
C MET A 242 9.46 24.83 1.66
N GLY A 243 8.14 24.81 1.89
CA GLY A 243 7.11 24.92 0.85
C GLY A 243 6.82 23.62 0.09
N LEU A 244 7.46 22.51 0.49
CA LEU A 244 7.19 21.16 0.00
C LEU A 244 6.08 20.50 0.83
N THR A 245 5.73 19.25 0.52
CA THR A 245 4.80 18.49 1.36
C THR A 245 5.57 17.67 2.39
N ALA A 246 4.99 17.50 3.58
CA ALA A 246 5.57 16.69 4.66
C ALA A 246 5.90 15.24 4.22
N ILE A 247 5.15 14.75 3.24
CA ILE A 247 5.24 13.42 2.65
C ILE A 247 6.61 13.18 1.99
N ILE A 248 7.16 14.20 1.32
CA ILE A 248 8.47 14.14 0.66
C ILE A 248 9.57 14.02 1.72
N GLY A 249 9.47 14.78 2.82
CA GLY A 249 10.38 14.69 3.95
C GLY A 249 10.39 13.29 4.56
N ALA A 250 9.22 12.70 4.79
CA ALA A 250 9.08 11.36 5.33
C ALA A 250 9.72 10.29 4.43
N PHE A 251 9.51 10.37 3.11
CA PHE A 251 10.14 9.46 2.14
C PHE A 251 11.68 9.57 2.17
N ILE A 252 12.21 10.79 2.16
CA ILE A 252 13.65 11.04 2.19
C ILE A 252 14.29 10.54 3.49
N ALA A 253 13.63 10.75 4.63
CA ALA A 253 14.07 10.17 5.90
C ALA A 253 14.20 8.64 5.81
N GLY A 254 13.25 7.97 5.16
CA GLY A 254 13.29 6.53 4.91
C GLY A 254 14.51 6.10 4.12
N ILE A 255 14.81 6.79 3.01
CA ILE A 255 15.98 6.50 2.16
C ILE A 255 17.29 6.62 2.95
N PHE A 256 17.43 7.65 3.79
CA PHE A 256 18.64 7.82 4.59
C PHE A 256 18.76 6.74 5.66
N ILE A 257 17.68 6.48 6.40
CA ILE A 257 17.69 5.47 7.45
C ILE A 257 17.93 4.08 6.86
N LYS A 258 17.49 3.79 5.63
CA LYS A 258 17.78 2.53 4.94
C LYS A 258 19.29 2.20 4.85
N LYS A 259 20.17 3.20 4.88
CA LYS A 259 21.63 2.99 4.87
C LYS A 259 22.23 2.69 6.25
N THR A 260 21.43 2.74 7.31
CA THR A 260 21.85 2.43 8.68
C THR A 260 21.64 0.94 8.99
N PRO A 261 22.43 0.34 9.90
CA PRO A 261 22.28 -1.07 10.26
C PRO A 261 20.93 -1.37 10.96
N GLN A 262 20.29 -0.37 11.57
CA GLN A 262 19.01 -0.52 12.27
C GLN A 262 17.78 -0.46 11.35
N ALA A 263 17.96 -0.22 10.04
CA ALA A 263 16.87 -0.02 9.10
C ALA A 263 15.88 -1.19 9.03
N GLY A 264 16.38 -2.43 9.06
CA GLY A 264 15.53 -3.63 8.97
C GLY A 264 14.58 -3.74 10.17
N VAL A 265 15.14 -3.59 11.37
CA VAL A 265 14.40 -3.61 12.64
C VAL A 265 13.37 -2.49 12.68
N LEU A 266 13.77 -1.26 12.31
CA LEU A 266 12.85 -0.12 12.28
C LEU A 266 11.70 -0.36 11.30
N ALA A 267 11.98 -0.88 10.11
CA ALA A 267 10.97 -1.13 9.10
C ALA A 267 9.91 -2.13 9.58
N GLU A 268 10.28 -3.18 10.31
CA GLU A 268 9.32 -4.14 10.87
C GLU A 268 8.37 -3.50 11.88
N TYR A 269 8.89 -2.69 12.82
CA TYR A 269 8.06 -2.01 13.80
C TYR A 269 7.12 -0.98 13.17
N ILE A 270 7.63 -0.17 12.25
CA ILE A 270 6.82 0.86 11.59
C ILE A 270 5.77 0.24 10.68
N LYS A 271 6.08 -0.84 9.97
CA LYS A 271 5.09 -1.60 9.21
C LYS A 271 3.99 -2.14 10.12
N THR A 272 4.37 -2.68 11.29
CA THR A 272 3.41 -3.22 12.25
C THR A 272 2.43 -2.14 12.70
N ILE A 273 2.92 -0.96 13.10
CA ILE A 273 2.07 0.14 13.58
C ILE A 273 1.30 0.79 12.42
N GLY A 274 1.98 1.05 11.30
CA GLY A 274 1.44 1.70 10.12
C GLY A 274 0.30 0.89 9.51
N TYR A 275 0.54 -0.36 9.13
CA TYR A 275 -0.48 -1.21 8.50
C TYR A 275 -1.53 -1.77 9.47
N ALA A 276 -1.29 -1.73 10.78
CA ALA A 276 -2.32 -2.08 11.76
C ALA A 276 -3.33 -0.95 12.01
N PHE A 277 -2.90 0.31 11.92
CA PHE A 277 -3.71 1.44 12.37
C PHE A 277 -3.75 2.61 11.37
N PHE A 278 -2.63 3.31 11.17
CA PHE A 278 -2.65 4.60 10.48
C PHE A 278 -2.90 4.50 8.97
N VAL A 279 -2.25 3.55 8.29
CA VAL A 279 -2.36 3.38 6.83
C VAL A 279 -3.78 2.97 6.41
N PRO A 280 -4.46 2.02 7.08
CA PRO A 280 -5.87 1.74 6.79
C PRO A 280 -6.79 2.97 6.97
N LEU A 281 -6.58 3.77 8.01
CA LEU A 281 -7.36 5.01 8.22
C LEU A 281 -7.18 6.01 7.08
N PHE A 282 -5.96 6.14 6.56
CA PHE A 282 -5.69 6.94 5.36
C PHE A 282 -6.50 6.47 4.15
N PHE A 283 -6.47 5.17 3.83
CA PHE A 283 -7.19 4.66 2.67
C PHE A 283 -8.72 4.72 2.84
N VAL A 284 -9.22 4.53 4.06
CA VAL A 284 -10.64 4.73 4.39
C VAL A 284 -11.02 6.20 4.23
N TRP A 285 -10.23 7.15 4.75
CA TRP A 285 -10.47 8.59 4.57
C TRP A 285 -10.54 8.97 3.08
N VAL A 286 -9.59 8.50 2.28
CA VAL A 286 -9.58 8.73 0.85
C VAL A 286 -10.85 8.16 0.21
N GLY A 287 -11.22 6.93 0.54
CA GLY A 287 -12.45 6.27 0.07
C GLY A 287 -13.73 7.01 0.49
N ALA A 288 -13.78 7.53 1.71
CA ALA A 288 -14.93 8.27 2.24
C ALA A 288 -15.04 9.68 1.63
N SER A 289 -13.92 10.22 1.13
CA SER A 289 -13.90 11.51 0.43
C SER A 289 -14.51 11.43 -0.98
N PHE A 290 -14.93 10.27 -1.46
CA PHE A 290 -15.62 10.15 -2.75
C PHE A 290 -17.10 10.45 -2.60
N ASP A 291 -17.57 11.42 -3.39
CA ASP A 291 -18.99 11.76 -3.47
C ASP A 291 -19.55 11.36 -4.85
N PHE A 292 -20.04 10.12 -4.94
CA PHE A 292 -20.76 9.61 -6.10
C PHE A 292 -22.12 10.31 -6.33
N LEU A 293 -22.77 10.80 -5.27
CA LEU A 293 -24.10 11.43 -5.38
C LEU A 293 -24.02 12.74 -6.16
N SER A 294 -23.00 13.56 -5.89
CA SER A 294 -22.76 14.80 -6.65
C SER A 294 -22.56 14.55 -8.15
N LEU A 295 -21.98 13.40 -8.52
CA LEU A 295 -21.71 13.04 -9.91
C LEU A 295 -22.98 12.58 -10.64
N PHE A 296 -23.85 11.82 -9.97
CA PHE A 296 -25.12 11.35 -10.56
C PHE A 296 -26.17 12.45 -10.70
N GLN A 297 -26.16 13.47 -9.83
CA GLN A 297 -27.08 14.61 -9.91
C GLN A 297 -26.70 15.62 -10.99
N SER A 298 -25.41 15.70 -11.33
CA SER A 298 -24.99 16.48 -12.50
C SER A 298 -25.42 15.73 -13.77
N ASN A 299 -26.31 16.30 -14.59
CA ASN A 299 -26.74 15.76 -15.90
C ASN A 299 -25.60 15.61 -16.95
N GLN A 300 -24.35 15.47 -16.51
CA GLN A 300 -23.10 15.40 -17.26
C GLN A 300 -22.40 14.03 -17.13
N ILE A 301 -23.15 12.98 -16.79
CA ILE A 301 -22.62 11.62 -16.64
C ILE A 301 -21.86 11.15 -17.91
N SER A 302 -22.35 11.54 -19.09
CA SER A 302 -21.72 11.19 -20.37
C SER A 302 -20.33 11.81 -20.54
N SER A 303 -20.16 13.10 -20.24
CA SER A 303 -18.85 13.76 -20.34
C SER A 303 -17.87 13.26 -19.28
N LEU A 304 -18.36 12.95 -18.07
CA LEU A 304 -17.53 12.35 -17.02
C LEU A 304 -17.03 10.96 -17.39
N LEU A 305 -17.87 10.12 -17.99
CA LEU A 305 -17.48 8.80 -18.46
C LEU A 305 -16.43 8.88 -19.57
N ILE A 306 -16.59 9.83 -20.51
CA ILE A 306 -15.60 10.09 -21.57
C ILE A 306 -14.27 10.53 -20.95
N PHE A 307 -14.29 11.47 -20.01
CA PHE A 307 -13.09 11.91 -19.30
C PHE A 307 -12.41 10.76 -18.55
N CYS A 308 -13.16 9.98 -17.76
CA CYS A 308 -12.60 8.85 -17.01
C CYS A 308 -12.03 7.78 -17.94
N ALA A 309 -12.73 7.43 -19.02
CA ALA A 309 -12.25 6.45 -20.00
C ALA A 309 -10.96 6.93 -20.66
N ALA A 310 -10.92 8.19 -21.12
CA ALA A 310 -9.72 8.78 -21.70
C ALA A 310 -8.58 8.83 -20.68
N PHE A 311 -8.85 9.25 -19.44
CA PHE A 311 -7.88 9.32 -18.35
C PHE A 311 -7.21 7.97 -18.09
N ILE A 312 -8.01 6.90 -18.01
CA ILE A 312 -7.52 5.53 -17.79
C ILE A 312 -6.68 5.06 -18.98
N ILE A 313 -7.20 5.23 -20.20
CA ILE A 313 -6.51 4.79 -21.42
C ILE A 313 -5.15 5.50 -21.56
N PHE A 314 -5.11 6.82 -21.40
CA PHE A 314 -3.87 7.59 -21.51
C PHE A 314 -2.88 7.26 -20.38
N ALA A 315 -3.36 7.08 -19.15
CA ALA A 315 -2.50 6.68 -18.03
C ALA A 315 -1.85 5.31 -18.28
N MET A 316 -2.65 4.33 -18.70
CA MET A 316 -2.20 2.97 -18.95
C MET A 316 -1.29 2.89 -20.18
N LEU A 317 -1.65 3.55 -21.28
CA LEU A 317 -0.83 3.63 -22.49
C LEU A 317 0.47 4.38 -22.26
N GLY A 318 0.43 5.51 -21.55
CA GLY A 318 1.63 6.29 -21.21
C GLY A 318 2.62 5.45 -20.43
N ASN A 319 2.17 4.80 -19.35
CA ASN A 319 3.02 3.94 -18.51
C ASN A 319 3.58 2.73 -19.28
N PHE A 320 2.74 2.08 -20.08
CA PHE A 320 3.13 0.96 -20.91
C PHE A 320 4.17 1.37 -21.98
N LEU A 321 3.86 2.41 -22.78
CA LEU A 321 4.71 2.86 -23.87
C LEU A 321 6.04 3.44 -23.36
N GLY A 322 6.01 4.24 -22.30
CA GLY A 322 7.21 4.80 -21.69
C GLY A 322 8.20 3.71 -21.29
N SER A 323 7.71 2.74 -20.56
CA SER A 323 8.51 1.64 -20.05
C SER A 323 8.92 0.65 -21.14
N PHE A 324 8.06 0.42 -22.14
CA PHE A 324 8.36 -0.40 -23.32
C PHE A 324 9.49 0.21 -24.16
N ILE A 325 9.39 1.51 -24.48
CA ILE A 325 10.39 2.25 -25.25
C ILE A 325 11.71 2.29 -24.48
N GLY A 326 11.67 2.63 -23.19
CA GLY A 326 12.86 2.64 -22.33
C GLY A 326 13.56 1.29 -22.28
N ALA A 327 12.81 0.18 -22.21
CA ALA A 327 13.37 -1.17 -22.27
C ALA A 327 13.98 -1.49 -23.64
N ARG A 328 13.31 -1.11 -24.75
CA ARG A 328 13.80 -1.37 -26.12
C ARG A 328 15.09 -0.62 -26.43
N VAL A 329 15.13 0.67 -26.12
CA VAL A 329 16.32 1.53 -26.30
C VAL A 329 17.48 1.02 -25.45
N SER A 330 17.19 0.40 -24.30
CA SER A 330 18.20 -0.21 -23.44
C SER A 330 18.67 -1.61 -23.84
N GLY A 331 18.24 -2.12 -25.01
CA GLY A 331 18.71 -3.38 -25.58
C GLY A 331 17.99 -4.64 -25.10
N LEU A 332 16.77 -4.53 -24.56
CA LEU A 332 15.95 -5.70 -24.22
C LEU A 332 15.13 -6.19 -25.42
N LYS A 333 14.85 -7.50 -25.45
CA LYS A 333 14.03 -8.12 -26.52
C LYS A 333 12.60 -7.63 -26.43
N SER A 334 11.87 -7.55 -27.56
CA SER A 334 10.49 -7.05 -27.57
C SER A 334 9.56 -7.76 -26.57
N LYS A 335 9.70 -9.07 -26.36
CA LYS A 335 8.92 -9.82 -25.35
C LYS A 335 9.25 -9.39 -23.91
N GLU A 336 10.52 -9.13 -23.62
CA GLU A 336 10.96 -8.61 -22.32
C GLU A 336 10.44 -7.18 -22.12
N SER A 337 10.53 -6.34 -23.15
CA SER A 337 10.03 -4.96 -23.14
C SER A 337 8.53 -4.87 -22.93
N ILE A 338 7.72 -5.75 -23.56
CA ILE A 338 6.26 -5.82 -23.33
C ILE A 338 5.97 -6.16 -21.87
N SER A 339 6.70 -7.14 -21.31
CA SER A 339 6.51 -7.56 -19.92
C SER A 339 6.88 -6.45 -18.93
N ILE A 340 7.94 -5.68 -19.21
CA ILE A 340 8.31 -4.50 -18.41
C ILE A 340 7.25 -3.40 -18.55
N GLY A 341 6.80 -3.12 -19.77
CA GLY A 341 5.74 -2.16 -20.05
C GLY A 341 4.50 -2.44 -19.21
N ILE A 342 4.02 -3.69 -19.25
CA ILE A 342 2.86 -4.11 -18.46
C ILE A 342 3.15 -4.04 -16.96
N GLY A 343 4.34 -4.44 -16.53
CA GLY A 343 4.73 -4.39 -15.11
C GLY A 343 4.73 -2.98 -14.52
N MET A 344 4.84 -1.93 -15.35
CA MET A 344 4.82 -0.51 -14.94
C MET A 344 3.46 0.16 -15.08
N MET A 345 2.42 -0.54 -15.55
CA MET A 345 1.05 -0.02 -15.61
C MET A 345 0.31 0.14 -14.27
N PRO A 346 0.59 -0.63 -13.19
CA PRO A 346 -0.28 -0.60 -12.02
C PRO A 346 -0.07 0.70 -11.24
N VAL A 347 -1.14 1.43 -10.98
CA VAL A 347 -1.14 2.66 -10.17
C VAL A 347 -1.82 2.37 -8.83
N MET A 348 -1.29 2.89 -7.72
CA MET A 348 -1.88 2.67 -6.39
C MET A 348 -1.73 3.91 -5.49
N GLY A 349 -1.48 3.72 -4.19
CA GLY A 349 -1.75 4.70 -3.14
C GLY A 349 -1.13 6.06 -3.39
N VAL A 350 0.08 6.12 -3.94
CA VAL A 350 0.77 7.38 -4.27
C VAL A 350 -0.06 8.27 -5.20
N ALA A 351 -0.85 7.73 -6.12
CA ALA A 351 -1.70 8.54 -7.00
C ALA A 351 -2.78 9.29 -6.22
N LEU A 352 -3.42 8.63 -5.25
CA LEU A 352 -4.44 9.24 -4.41
C LEU A 352 -3.85 10.31 -3.48
N ILE A 353 -2.59 10.14 -3.11
CA ILE A 353 -1.84 11.12 -2.31
C ILE A 353 -1.59 12.38 -3.13
N ILE A 354 -1.18 12.21 -4.40
CA ILE A 354 -0.97 13.32 -5.34
C ILE A 354 -2.28 14.06 -5.58
N VAL A 355 -3.38 13.33 -5.82
CA VAL A 355 -4.72 13.91 -5.96
C VAL A 355 -5.12 14.68 -4.71
N SER A 356 -5.03 14.07 -3.54
CA SER A 356 -5.45 14.69 -2.27
C SER A 356 -4.64 15.96 -1.99
N THR A 357 -3.32 15.91 -2.22
CA THR A 357 -2.45 17.07 -2.10
C THR A 357 -2.83 18.17 -3.08
N GLY A 358 -3.14 17.82 -4.34
CA GLY A 358 -3.54 18.78 -5.35
C GLY A 358 -4.85 19.49 -5.04
N ILE A 359 -5.78 18.77 -4.43
CA ILE A 359 -7.05 19.31 -3.96
C ILE A 359 -6.82 20.22 -2.74
N ASP A 360 -5.98 19.80 -1.79
CA ASP A 360 -5.64 20.58 -0.61
C ASP A 360 -4.90 21.88 -0.96
N ARG A 361 -4.06 21.86 -2.00
CA ARG A 361 -3.39 23.04 -2.56
C ARG A 361 -4.25 23.83 -3.54
N LYS A 362 -5.53 23.50 -3.68
CA LYS A 362 -6.51 24.15 -4.59
C LYS A 362 -6.11 24.17 -6.06
N ILE A 363 -5.21 23.29 -6.51
CA ILE A 363 -4.80 23.18 -7.91
C ILE A 363 -5.97 22.72 -8.77
N PHE A 364 -6.75 21.76 -8.26
CA PHE A 364 -7.94 21.25 -8.91
C PHE A 364 -9.22 22.01 -8.53
N GLY A 365 -9.08 23.22 -7.97
CA GLY A 365 -10.18 24.03 -7.45
C GLY A 365 -10.54 23.68 -6.00
N ASP A 366 -11.74 24.06 -5.59
CA ASP A 366 -12.20 23.81 -4.22
C ASP A 366 -12.39 22.31 -3.91
N PRO A 367 -12.23 21.87 -2.65
CA PRO A 367 -12.31 20.45 -2.30
C PRO A 367 -13.62 19.73 -2.65
N GLY A 368 -14.73 20.48 -2.67
CA GLY A 368 -16.05 20.03 -3.11
C GLY A 368 -16.41 20.43 -4.55
N GLY A 369 -15.45 20.98 -5.30
CA GLY A 369 -15.66 21.39 -6.68
C GLY A 369 -15.79 20.18 -7.63
N ILE A 370 -16.46 20.42 -8.77
CA ILE A 370 -16.72 19.39 -9.79
C ILE A 370 -15.41 18.79 -10.31
N LEU A 371 -14.40 19.62 -10.62
CA LEU A 371 -13.11 19.17 -11.15
C LEU A 371 -12.35 18.30 -10.15
N ALA A 372 -12.30 18.70 -8.88
CA ALA A 372 -11.66 17.93 -7.81
C ALA A 372 -12.30 16.54 -7.67
N ASN A 373 -13.63 16.47 -7.66
CA ASN A 373 -14.38 15.22 -7.58
C ASN A 373 -14.19 14.35 -8.84
N GLN A 374 -14.15 14.95 -10.04
CA GLN A 374 -13.89 14.24 -11.30
C GLN A 374 -12.51 13.59 -11.31
N ILE A 375 -11.46 14.32 -10.92
CA ILE A 375 -10.08 13.80 -10.91
C ILE A 375 -9.90 12.73 -9.85
N ARG A 376 -10.49 12.93 -8.65
CA ARG A 376 -10.51 11.91 -7.59
C ARG A 376 -11.12 10.62 -8.13
N THR A 377 -12.32 10.70 -8.71
CA THR A 377 -13.08 9.58 -9.26
C THR A 377 -12.36 8.88 -10.40
N ALA A 378 -11.83 9.63 -11.36
CA ALA A 378 -11.05 9.10 -12.47
C ALA A 378 -9.80 8.34 -11.97
N THR A 379 -9.12 8.87 -10.94
CA THR A 379 -7.95 8.22 -10.34
C THR A 379 -8.32 6.93 -9.61
N LEU A 380 -9.47 6.89 -8.92
CA LEU A 380 -9.97 5.67 -8.30
C LEU A 380 -10.26 4.60 -9.35
N PHE A 381 -10.97 4.95 -10.43
CA PHE A 381 -11.22 4.01 -11.51
C PHE A 381 -9.93 3.54 -12.19
N LEU A 382 -8.94 4.42 -12.36
CA LEU A 382 -7.60 4.04 -12.83
C LEU A 382 -6.92 3.02 -11.90
N ILE A 383 -6.99 3.21 -10.58
CA ILE A 383 -6.42 2.28 -9.61
C ILE A 383 -7.11 0.91 -9.73
N PHE A 384 -8.44 0.85 -9.73
CA PHE A 384 -9.17 -0.41 -9.89
C PHE A 384 -8.83 -1.09 -11.23
N THR A 385 -8.95 -0.37 -12.34
CA THR A 385 -8.70 -0.94 -13.67
C THR A 385 -7.27 -1.42 -13.84
N SER A 386 -6.27 -0.62 -13.42
CA SER A 386 -4.86 -1.00 -13.51
C SER A 386 -4.50 -2.17 -12.60
N CYS A 387 -5.04 -2.24 -11.38
CA CYS A 387 -4.80 -3.35 -10.45
C CYS A 387 -5.39 -4.67 -10.92
N PHE A 388 -6.57 -4.65 -11.55
CA PHE A 388 -7.19 -5.86 -12.09
C PHE A 388 -6.54 -6.29 -13.42
N LEU A 389 -6.25 -5.33 -14.31
CA LEU A 389 -5.75 -5.64 -15.65
C LEU A 389 -4.28 -6.06 -15.67
N THR A 390 -3.44 -5.42 -14.85
CA THR A 390 -1.98 -5.66 -14.86
C THR A 390 -1.62 -7.12 -14.56
N PRO A 391 -2.09 -7.77 -13.47
CA PRO A 391 -1.77 -9.17 -13.20
C PRO A 391 -2.18 -10.11 -14.33
N LEU A 392 -3.32 -9.87 -14.97
CA LEU A 392 -3.84 -10.69 -16.06
C LEU A 392 -2.95 -10.57 -17.31
N LEU A 393 -2.64 -9.33 -17.71
CA LEU A 393 -1.79 -9.07 -18.87
C LEU A 393 -0.35 -9.53 -18.63
N LEU A 394 0.18 -9.31 -17.42
CA LEU A 394 1.56 -9.62 -17.09
C LEU A 394 1.81 -11.13 -17.06
N LYS A 395 0.89 -11.89 -16.47
CA LYS A 395 0.90 -13.37 -16.49
C LYS A 395 0.80 -13.92 -17.91
N ARG A 396 -0.02 -13.30 -18.77
CA ARG A 396 -0.14 -13.69 -20.18
C ARG A 396 1.12 -13.37 -20.99
N SER A 397 1.71 -12.19 -20.78
CA SER A 397 2.94 -11.75 -21.47
C SER A 397 4.15 -12.62 -21.11
N MET A 398 4.26 -13.00 -19.83
CA MET A 398 5.31 -13.91 -19.36
C MET A 398 4.92 -15.40 -19.49
N GLY A 399 3.73 -15.68 -20.02
CA GLY A 399 3.19 -17.00 -20.31
C GLY A 399 3.90 -17.73 -21.46
N SER A 400 5.05 -18.35 -21.14
CA SER A 400 5.83 -19.37 -21.87
C SER A 400 6.74 -18.91 -23.04
N PRO A 401 8.06 -19.19 -22.95
CA PRO A 401 8.60 -20.55 -23.12
C PRO A 401 9.24 -21.22 -21.89
N LEU A 402 9.40 -20.54 -20.74
CA LEU A 402 9.96 -21.17 -19.53
C LEU A 402 9.02 -22.26 -18.98
N LEU A 403 7.71 -22.00 -18.94
CA LEU A 403 6.70 -23.02 -18.57
C LEU A 403 6.45 -24.08 -19.65
N LYS A 404 6.85 -23.87 -20.91
CA LYS A 404 6.79 -24.91 -21.97
C LYS A 404 8.02 -25.82 -21.95
N LYS A 405 9.19 -25.33 -21.52
CA LYS A 405 10.35 -26.18 -21.17
C LYS A 405 10.13 -26.95 -19.85
N ILE A 406 9.37 -26.39 -18.92
CA ILE A 406 8.93 -27.05 -17.67
C ILE A 406 7.63 -27.86 -17.89
N GLY A 407 7.00 -27.76 -19.06
CA GLY A 407 5.68 -28.32 -19.39
C GLY A 407 5.62 -29.83 -19.63
N LYS A 408 6.49 -30.64 -19.03
CA LYS A 408 6.39 -32.11 -19.07
C LYS A 408 6.62 -32.83 -17.74
N THR A 409 6.64 -32.11 -16.62
CA THR A 409 6.50 -32.77 -15.31
C THR A 409 5.32 -32.19 -14.57
N LYS A 410 4.32 -33.04 -14.27
CA LYS A 410 3.32 -32.83 -13.23
C LYS A 410 4.01 -32.78 -11.86
N THR A 411 4.88 -31.81 -11.64
CA THR A 411 5.46 -31.53 -10.34
C THR A 411 5.11 -30.09 -10.03
N LYS A 412 4.14 -29.95 -9.11
CA LYS A 412 3.93 -28.71 -8.35
C LYS A 412 5.31 -28.27 -7.83
N LEU A 413 5.90 -27.26 -8.46
CA LEU A 413 7.15 -26.65 -8.01
C LEU A 413 6.90 -25.50 -7.02
N SER A 414 5.67 -25.37 -6.52
CA SER A 414 5.27 -24.31 -5.57
C SER A 414 5.33 -24.74 -4.09
N SER A 415 6.12 -25.76 -3.75
CA SER A 415 6.19 -26.26 -2.36
C SER A 415 7.50 -26.92 -1.97
N TYR A 416 8.59 -26.69 -2.71
CA TYR A 416 9.91 -27.15 -2.28
C TYR A 416 10.67 -25.93 -1.78
N HIS A 417 10.85 -25.84 -0.46
CA HIS A 417 12.04 -25.21 0.09
C HIS A 417 13.24 -25.71 -0.71
N HIS A 418 14.14 -24.81 -1.09
CA HIS A 418 15.42 -25.19 -1.69
C HIS A 418 16.01 -26.33 -0.85
N PRO A 419 16.45 -27.45 -1.46
CA PRO A 419 16.97 -28.55 -0.66
C PRO A 419 18.19 -28.05 0.11
N HIS A 420 18.14 -28.19 1.43
CA HIS A 420 19.22 -27.79 2.32
C HIS A 420 20.14 -28.99 2.56
N CYS A 421 21.43 -28.73 2.72
CA CYS A 421 22.40 -29.73 3.15
C CYS A 421 21.97 -30.32 4.50
N SER A 422 21.96 -31.65 4.64
CA SER A 422 21.60 -32.31 5.90
C SER A 422 22.61 -32.06 7.03
N GLU A 423 23.85 -31.71 6.69
CA GLU A 423 24.93 -31.49 7.66
C GLU A 423 25.03 -30.02 8.11
N CYS A 424 24.99 -29.08 7.17
CA CYS A 424 25.26 -27.65 7.45
C CYS A 424 24.07 -26.72 7.18
N PHE A 425 22.92 -27.25 6.76
CA PHE A 425 21.67 -26.53 6.51
C PHE A 425 21.75 -25.38 5.48
N THR A 426 22.88 -25.19 4.78
CA THR A 426 22.96 -24.24 3.66
C THR A 426 22.20 -24.76 2.45
N ALA A 427 21.62 -23.84 1.66
CA ALA A 427 20.91 -24.19 0.44
C ALA A 427 21.87 -24.85 -0.57
N LEU A 428 21.46 -26.00 -1.12
CA LEU A 428 22.22 -26.71 -2.14
C LEU A 428 22.05 -26.02 -3.49
N ARG A 429 23.13 -25.98 -4.29
CA ARG A 429 23.07 -25.55 -5.69
C ARG A 429 23.02 -26.77 -6.61
N LEU A 430 22.32 -26.67 -7.74
CA LEU A 430 22.33 -27.73 -8.75
C LEU A 430 23.55 -27.53 -9.65
N ASP A 431 24.43 -28.53 -9.75
CA ASP A 431 25.57 -28.51 -10.67
C ASP A 431 25.09 -28.88 -12.10
N PRO A 432 25.18 -27.94 -13.07
CA PRO A 432 24.65 -28.17 -14.42
C PRO A 432 25.43 -29.23 -15.21
N ALA A 433 26.66 -29.58 -14.83
CA ALA A 433 27.47 -30.58 -15.53
C ALA A 433 27.08 -32.02 -15.17
N THR A 434 26.75 -32.26 -13.90
CA THR A 434 26.50 -33.59 -13.34
C THR A 434 25.03 -33.85 -13.00
N ASN A 435 24.20 -32.80 -13.00
CA ASN A 435 22.79 -32.83 -12.59
C ASN A 435 22.59 -33.34 -11.15
N LYS A 436 23.61 -33.19 -10.29
CA LYS A 436 23.61 -33.53 -8.86
C LYS A 436 23.57 -32.25 -8.01
N TRP A 437 23.07 -32.36 -6.79
CA TRP A 437 23.07 -31.26 -5.83
C TRP A 437 24.44 -31.13 -5.18
N TYR A 438 24.98 -29.92 -5.10
CA TYR A 438 26.29 -29.62 -4.53
C TYR A 438 26.15 -28.63 -3.37
N CYS A 439 26.83 -28.91 -2.27
CA CYS A 439 26.92 -28.01 -1.13
C CYS A 439 28.22 -27.20 -1.20
N ASP A 440 28.14 -25.87 -1.32
CA ASP A 440 29.32 -25.01 -1.37
C ASP A 440 30.09 -25.00 -0.02
N THR A 441 29.39 -25.26 1.09
CA THR A 441 29.97 -25.26 2.44
C THR A 441 30.63 -26.60 2.78
N CYS A 442 29.98 -27.73 2.47
CA CYS A 442 30.53 -29.08 2.68
C CYS A 442 31.41 -29.58 1.52
N ARG A 443 31.47 -28.84 0.40
CA ARG A 443 32.23 -29.17 -0.82
C ARG A 443 31.97 -30.57 -1.38
N GLY A 444 30.73 -31.05 -1.26
CA GLY A 444 30.34 -32.42 -1.64
C GLY A 444 29.04 -32.50 -2.42
N TYR A 445 28.86 -33.60 -3.15
CA TYR A 445 27.62 -33.93 -3.85
C TYR A 445 26.65 -34.68 -2.92
N MET A 446 25.37 -34.31 -2.99
CA MET A 446 24.29 -34.85 -2.15
C MET A 446 23.23 -35.56 -3.00
N GLU A 447 22.76 -36.72 -2.55
CA GLU A 447 21.59 -37.38 -3.12
C GLU A 447 20.31 -36.98 -2.37
N LEU A 448 19.26 -36.65 -3.12
CA LEU A 448 17.95 -36.32 -2.54
C LEU A 448 17.25 -37.61 -2.07
N HIS A 449 17.22 -37.85 -0.76
CA HIS A 449 16.34 -38.87 -0.21
C HIS A 449 14.87 -38.40 -0.31
N LYS A 450 14.05 -39.13 -1.08
CA LYS A 450 12.60 -38.90 -1.13
C LYS A 450 11.99 -39.32 0.22
N LYS A 451 11.41 -38.33 0.90
CA LYS A 451 10.68 -38.37 2.20
C LYS A 451 11.57 -38.16 3.43
N THR A 452 11.57 -36.94 3.93
CA THR A 452 11.56 -36.72 5.38
C THR A 452 10.09 -36.69 5.84
N PRO A 453 9.69 -37.54 6.81
CA PRO A 453 8.36 -37.49 7.39
C PRO A 453 8.21 -36.16 8.14
N SER A 454 7.14 -35.44 7.83
CA SER A 454 6.72 -34.27 8.60
C SER A 454 6.35 -34.74 10.00
N TYR A 455 7.16 -34.40 11.01
CA TYR A 455 6.77 -34.59 12.40
C TYR A 455 5.53 -33.73 12.66
N ALA A 456 4.38 -34.39 12.77
CA ALA A 456 3.15 -33.77 13.19
C ALA A 456 3.34 -33.23 14.62
N LEU A 457 3.40 -31.90 14.76
CA LEU A 457 3.27 -31.21 16.04
C LEU A 457 1.87 -31.46 16.61
N ASN A 458 1.69 -32.63 17.25
CA ASN A 458 0.54 -32.97 18.05
C ASN A 458 0.57 -32.11 19.33
N GLY A 459 0.00 -30.91 19.24
CA GLY A 459 -0.02 -29.97 20.35
C GLY A 459 -0.86 -28.72 20.12
N ARG A 460 -1.99 -28.81 19.39
CA ARG A 460 -2.88 -27.65 19.14
C ARG A 460 -4.34 -27.92 19.49
N GLY A 461 -4.59 -28.42 20.70
CA GLY A 461 -5.95 -28.64 21.22
C GLY A 461 -6.31 -27.85 22.48
N LYS A 462 -5.37 -27.15 23.12
CA LYS A 462 -5.61 -26.53 24.45
C LYS A 462 -6.00 -25.06 24.41
N THR A 463 -5.49 -24.24 23.49
CA THR A 463 -5.81 -22.79 23.41
C THR A 463 -7.27 -22.52 23.06
N ASP A 464 -7.87 -23.36 22.22
CA ASP A 464 -9.27 -23.21 21.77
C ASP A 464 -10.30 -23.49 22.88
N LYS A 465 -9.91 -24.21 23.95
CA LYS A 465 -10.75 -24.41 25.14
C LYS A 465 -10.76 -23.18 26.05
N TYR A 466 -9.59 -22.59 26.34
CA TYR A 466 -9.51 -21.42 27.24
C TYR A 466 -10.21 -20.18 26.69
N ILE A 467 -10.13 -19.93 25.38
CA ILE A 467 -10.82 -18.81 24.72
C ILE A 467 -12.34 -18.93 24.83
N LYS A 468 -12.89 -20.15 24.69
CA LYS A 468 -14.33 -20.42 24.89
C LYS A 468 -14.77 -20.14 26.33
N TYR A 469 -13.95 -20.54 27.31
CA TYR A 469 -14.26 -20.31 28.72
C TYR A 469 -14.20 -18.82 29.11
N VAL A 470 -13.22 -18.06 28.62
CA VAL A 470 -13.09 -16.63 28.93
C VAL A 470 -14.22 -15.81 28.30
N ILE A 471 -14.56 -16.06 27.04
CA ILE A 471 -15.65 -15.37 26.35
C ILE A 471 -17.00 -15.74 26.96
N GLY A 472 -17.22 -17.01 27.29
CA GLY A 472 -18.42 -17.50 27.97
C GLY A 472 -18.59 -16.91 29.38
N ALA A 473 -17.52 -16.85 30.17
CA ALA A 473 -17.54 -16.24 31.50
C ALA A 473 -17.80 -14.72 31.42
N GLY A 474 -17.20 -14.02 30.45
CA GLY A 474 -17.43 -12.59 30.22
C GLY A 474 -18.86 -12.28 29.80
N THR A 475 -19.48 -13.13 28.97
CA THR A 475 -20.90 -12.97 28.60
C THR A 475 -21.84 -13.18 29.78
N ILE A 476 -21.59 -14.20 30.60
CA ILE A 476 -22.41 -14.49 31.77
C ILE A 476 -22.30 -13.34 32.80
N LEU A 477 -21.12 -12.79 33.01
CA LEU A 477 -20.90 -11.65 33.91
C LEU A 477 -21.56 -10.35 33.40
N LEU A 478 -21.48 -10.05 32.09
CA LEU A 478 -22.14 -8.89 31.49
C LEU A 478 -23.67 -9.02 31.50
N CYS A 479 -24.21 -10.21 31.21
CA CYS A 479 -25.64 -10.49 31.33
C CYS A 479 -26.09 -10.38 32.80
N GLY A 480 -25.30 -10.90 33.74
CA GLY A 480 -25.54 -10.78 35.19
C GLY A 480 -25.55 -9.32 35.66
N TYR A 481 -24.64 -8.49 35.16
CA TYR A 481 -24.58 -7.05 35.46
C TYR A 481 -25.82 -6.29 34.95
N VAL A 482 -26.32 -6.60 33.75
CA VAL A 482 -27.55 -6.02 33.20
C VAL A 482 -28.80 -6.47 33.95
N ILE A 483 -28.82 -7.72 34.43
CA ILE A 483 -29.93 -8.26 35.23
C ILE A 483 -29.92 -7.68 36.65
N GLN A 484 -28.74 -7.47 37.27
CA GLN A 484 -28.61 -6.90 38.62
C GLN A 484 -28.78 -5.37 38.64
N GLY A 485 -28.49 -4.66 37.55
CA GLY A 485 -28.64 -3.20 37.47
C GLY A 485 -30.09 -2.69 37.42
N SER A 486 -31.10 -3.54 37.66
CA SER A 486 -32.49 -3.21 37.35
C SER A 486 -33.38 -3.04 38.58
N ALA A 487 -33.65 -1.77 38.94
CA ALA A 487 -34.91 -1.40 39.60
C ALA A 487 -35.86 -0.64 38.65
N THR A 488 -35.36 -0.13 37.51
CA THR A 488 -36.12 0.84 36.68
C THR A 488 -36.26 0.49 35.19
N MET A 489 -35.66 -0.61 34.71
CA MET A 489 -35.74 -1.00 33.28
C MET A 489 -36.96 -1.89 32.98
N SER A 490 -37.63 -1.60 31.86
CA SER A 490 -38.77 -2.39 31.36
C SER A 490 -38.31 -3.75 30.80
N PHE A 491 -39.23 -4.72 30.74
CA PHE A 491 -38.94 -6.08 30.27
C PHE A 491 -38.38 -6.12 28.84
N PHE A 492 -38.85 -5.22 27.97
CA PHE A 492 -38.40 -5.13 26.57
C PHE A 492 -36.97 -4.59 26.43
N GLU A 493 -36.58 -3.62 27.27
CA GLU A 493 -35.22 -3.05 27.27
C GLU A 493 -34.19 -4.06 27.78
N LYS A 494 -34.56 -4.90 28.75
CA LYS A 494 -33.70 -6.00 29.21
C LYS A 494 -33.48 -7.03 28.09
N ILE A 495 -34.54 -7.36 27.35
CA ILE A 495 -34.44 -8.29 26.22
C ILE A 495 -33.58 -7.71 25.10
N SER A 496 -33.72 -6.43 24.75
CA SER A 496 -32.91 -5.82 23.68
C SER A 496 -31.42 -5.72 24.08
N ALA A 497 -31.12 -5.40 25.34
CA ALA A 497 -29.76 -5.39 25.87
C ALA A 497 -29.14 -6.80 25.90
N LEU A 498 -29.91 -7.81 26.30
CA LEU A 498 -29.48 -9.22 26.26
C LEU A 498 -29.20 -9.68 24.82
N ILE A 499 -30.06 -9.32 23.87
CA ILE A 499 -29.89 -9.62 22.44
C ILE A 499 -28.64 -8.92 21.89
N GLY A 500 -28.42 -7.65 22.24
CA GLY A 500 -27.25 -6.87 21.81
C GLY A 500 -25.93 -7.42 22.36
N ILE A 501 -25.90 -7.82 23.64
CA ILE A 501 -24.72 -8.47 24.25
C ILE A 501 -24.47 -9.83 23.61
N PHE A 502 -25.52 -10.61 23.35
CA PHE A 502 -25.41 -11.91 22.69
C PHE A 502 -24.90 -11.78 21.25
N LEU A 503 -25.40 -10.81 20.47
CA LEU A 503 -24.92 -10.52 19.11
C LEU A 503 -23.48 -10.00 19.09
N GLY A 504 -23.13 -9.06 19.97
CA GLY A 504 -21.78 -8.51 20.07
C GLY A 504 -20.74 -9.57 20.45
N THR A 505 -21.09 -10.46 21.37
CA THR A 505 -20.19 -11.51 21.86
C THR A 505 -20.08 -12.70 20.90
N THR A 506 -21.16 -13.04 20.18
CA THR A 506 -21.09 -14.01 19.06
C THR A 506 -20.29 -13.48 17.88
N LEU A 507 -20.40 -12.19 17.55
CA LEU A 507 -19.55 -11.51 16.55
C LEU A 507 -18.07 -11.47 16.97
N ALA A 508 -17.80 -11.14 18.24
CA ALA A 508 -16.44 -11.19 18.81
C ALA A 508 -15.86 -12.62 18.80
N PHE A 509 -16.68 -13.62 19.13
CA PHE A 509 -16.28 -15.03 19.07
C PHE A 509 -16.01 -15.49 17.63
N LEU A 510 -16.84 -15.10 16.67
CA LEU A 510 -16.64 -15.39 15.24
C LEU A 510 -15.39 -14.72 14.70
N THR A 511 -15.14 -13.45 15.04
CA THR A 511 -13.92 -12.73 14.64
C THR A 511 -12.67 -13.37 15.25
N ILE A 512 -12.67 -13.72 16.54
CA ILE A 512 -11.56 -14.41 17.19
C ILE A 512 -11.33 -15.79 16.57
N ARG A 513 -12.39 -16.60 16.42
CA ARG A 513 -12.29 -17.93 15.79
C ARG A 513 -11.78 -17.82 14.35
N PHE A 514 -12.18 -16.80 13.61
CA PHE A 514 -11.73 -16.57 12.24
C PHE A 514 -10.28 -16.07 12.15
N LEU A 515 -9.86 -15.19 13.07
CA LEU A 515 -8.48 -14.71 13.21
C LEU A 515 -7.52 -15.87 13.56
N PHE A 516 -7.92 -16.77 14.46
CA PHE A 516 -7.08 -17.89 14.90
C PHE A 516 -7.24 -19.18 14.08
N SER A 517 -8.33 -19.36 13.33
CA SER A 517 -8.50 -20.47 12.39
C SER A 517 -7.54 -20.40 11.18
N ASN A 518 -6.97 -19.22 10.89
CA ASN A 518 -6.07 -19.02 9.75
C ASN A 518 -4.58 -19.29 10.04
N GLN A 519 -4.20 -19.70 11.25
CA GLN A 519 -2.82 -20.11 11.56
C GLN A 519 -2.44 -21.51 11.02
N LYS A 520 -2.97 -21.90 9.85
CA LYS A 520 -2.63 -23.17 9.19
C LYS A 520 -1.43 -23.11 8.24
N THR A 521 -0.83 -21.95 7.99
CA THR A 521 0.29 -21.87 7.03
C THR A 521 1.28 -20.75 7.34
N VAL A 522 1.94 -20.76 8.50
CA VAL A 522 3.30 -20.22 8.64
C VAL A 522 3.94 -20.94 9.82
N ASN A 523 4.79 -21.91 9.52
CA ASN A 523 5.96 -22.31 10.30
C ASN A 523 6.90 -23.03 9.34
#